data_AF-A0A501WTF6-F1
#
_entry.id   AF-A0A501WTF6-F1
#
_cell.length_a   1.000
_cell.length_b   1.000
_cell.length_c   1.000
_cell.angle_alpha   90.00
_cell.angle_beta   90.00
_cell.angle_gamma   90.00
#
_symmetry.space_group_name_H-M   'P 1'
#
loop_
_entity.id
_entity.type
_entity.pdbx_description
1 polymer ?
#
loop_
_entity_poly.entity_id
_entity_poly.type
_entity_poly.pdbx_seq_one_letter_code
_entity_poly.pdbx_strand_id
1 'polypeptide(L)'
;MRVYDQTGFVNQFTMAMDPAGHEFILLVIKGSFDFPEEPGGPVRKSAIQVPLTMADEYTGAPGFSAPLWETDFAFRKPRCDIVLNGAAYAPDRRPATRVRVGLKLGGWTKAFDVFGHREWRARGPLFAATAPEPFLRRPISFDVAWGGTDRLDPEDPLPGAFPRNPVGTGWSQTRHQRLIPGLALPSTQAIGEEIATPFGDYTPVSFGPMGRGWPGRIEWGGTYDQNWIDNIFPFLPPDFDDRYYQMAPADQWTEPPRGGEEVMLVHLTPGGREAFRLPPTALPVTLFRGHDIAAETELFPDTVLFDPENRRFSLVWRISARIRRTILDFSEAWVGPPTNAMLRARREGRTYIRAVNDMLPDEEDEEA
;
A
#
# COMPACT_ATOMS: atom_id res chain seq x y z
N MET A 1 -2.94 26.35 6.31
CA MET A 1 -2.29 25.83 7.52
C MET A 1 -0.79 25.73 7.30
N ARG A 2 0.04 26.22 8.23
CA ARG A 2 1.50 26.04 8.20
C ARG A 2 1.90 24.80 9.01
N VAL A 3 2.71 23.91 8.45
CA VAL A 3 3.19 22.72 9.18
C VAL A 3 4.61 22.97 9.69
N TYR A 4 4.80 22.84 11.00
CA TYR A 4 6.12 22.84 11.63
C TYR A 4 6.50 21.40 11.94
N ASP A 5 7.38 20.85 11.11
CA ASP A 5 7.87 19.49 11.26
C ASP A 5 9.26 19.45 11.95
N GLN A 6 9.36 18.68 13.02
CA GLN A 6 10.57 18.42 13.81
C GLN A 6 11.21 17.06 13.46
N THR A 7 10.54 16.24 12.66
CA THR A 7 10.95 14.87 12.34
C THR A 7 11.75 14.77 11.04
N GLY A 8 11.51 15.68 10.09
CA GLY A 8 12.06 15.62 8.73
C GLY A 8 11.33 14.60 7.85
N PHE A 9 10.05 14.34 8.14
CA PHE A 9 9.18 13.47 7.36
C PHE A 9 8.38 14.30 6.35
N VAL A 10 8.01 13.68 5.23
CA VAL A 10 7.16 14.36 4.26
C VAL A 10 5.74 14.43 4.81
N ASN A 11 5.07 15.56 4.59
CA ASN A 11 3.72 15.77 5.08
C ASN A 11 2.94 16.66 4.10
N GLN A 12 1.62 16.45 4.07
CA GLN A 12 0.70 17.27 3.30
C GLN A 12 -0.71 17.15 3.89
N PHE A 13 -1.53 18.17 3.72
CA PHE A 13 -2.93 18.12 4.12
C PHE A 13 -3.89 18.30 2.95
N THR A 14 -5.08 17.73 3.10
CA THR A 14 -6.20 17.85 2.17
C THR A 14 -7.53 17.97 2.94
N MET A 15 -8.64 18.02 2.23
CA MET A 15 -9.99 17.88 2.79
C MET A 15 -10.54 16.48 2.56
N ALA A 16 -11.31 15.99 3.52
CA ALA A 16 -12.10 14.77 3.41
C ALA A 16 -13.51 15.03 3.93
N MET A 17 -14.45 14.13 3.62
CA MET A 17 -15.86 14.26 3.99
C MET A 17 -16.38 12.93 4.53
N ASP A 18 -17.21 12.99 5.58
CA ASP A 18 -17.90 11.82 6.12
C ASP A 18 -19.28 11.61 5.44
N PRO A 19 -19.97 10.47 5.66
CA PRO A 19 -21.29 10.23 5.10
C PRO A 19 -22.38 11.23 5.54
N ALA A 20 -22.16 11.98 6.63
CA ALA A 20 -23.06 13.04 7.07
C ALA A 20 -22.76 14.40 6.40
N GLY A 21 -21.83 14.44 5.44
CA GLY A 21 -21.44 15.65 4.72
C GLY A 21 -20.56 16.59 5.55
N HIS A 22 -20.04 16.15 6.69
CA HIS A 22 -19.12 16.97 7.47
C HIS A 22 -17.73 16.93 6.84
N GLU A 23 -17.16 18.12 6.65
CA GLU A 23 -15.81 18.26 6.14
C GLU A 23 -14.77 18.14 7.27
N PHE A 24 -13.62 17.59 6.94
CA PHE A 24 -12.47 17.42 7.81
C PHE A 24 -11.21 17.90 7.10
N ILE A 25 -10.32 18.58 7.82
CA ILE A 25 -8.93 18.66 7.40
C ILE A 25 -8.29 17.31 7.69
N LEU A 26 -7.52 16.78 6.75
CA LEU A 26 -6.75 15.54 6.88
C LEU A 26 -5.29 15.89 6.68
N LEU A 27 -4.45 15.73 7.70
CA LEU A 27 -2.99 15.83 7.60
C LEU A 27 -2.42 14.42 7.54
N VAL A 28 -1.63 14.16 6.51
CA VAL A 28 -0.92 12.91 6.27
C VAL A 28 0.57 13.14 6.43
N ILE A 29 1.25 12.24 7.14
CA ILE A 29 2.69 12.23 7.33
C ILE A 29 3.24 10.89 6.86
N LYS A 30 4.32 10.88 6.08
CA LYS A 30 5.04 9.67 5.66
C LYS A 30 6.50 9.78 6.04
N GLY A 31 7.00 8.77 6.73
CA GLY A 31 8.40 8.63 7.12
C GLY A 31 9.00 7.37 6.53
N SER A 32 10.16 7.49 5.90
CA SER A 32 10.87 6.37 5.26
C SER A 32 12.13 5.99 6.04
N PHE A 33 12.40 4.69 6.08
CA PHE A 33 13.45 4.07 6.87
C PHE A 33 14.18 2.98 6.07
N ASP A 34 15.50 2.95 6.17
CA ASP A 34 16.31 1.98 5.44
C ASP A 34 16.46 0.69 6.26
N PHE A 35 16.50 -0.46 5.58
CA PHE A 35 16.86 -1.72 6.19
C PHE A 35 18.30 -1.63 6.73
N PRO A 36 18.60 -2.25 7.88
CA PRO A 36 19.95 -2.21 8.42
C PRO A 36 20.95 -2.87 7.47
N GLU A 37 22.16 -2.32 7.40
CA GLU A 37 23.25 -2.89 6.59
C GLU A 37 23.71 -4.24 7.14
N GLU A 38 23.75 -4.36 8.46
CA GLU A 38 24.13 -5.58 9.17
C GLU A 38 22.90 -6.30 9.74
N PRO A 39 22.84 -7.65 9.69
CA PRO A 39 21.76 -8.41 10.29
C PRO A 39 21.54 -8.08 11.77
N GLY A 40 20.31 -7.68 12.13
CA GLY A 40 19.97 -7.29 13.51
C GLY A 40 20.41 -5.88 13.92
N GLY A 41 21.01 -5.11 13.02
CA GLY A 41 21.30 -3.70 13.24
C GLY A 41 20.04 -2.84 13.41
N PRO A 42 20.17 -1.61 13.95
CA PRO A 42 19.04 -0.71 14.10
C PRO A 42 18.59 -0.17 12.74
N VAL A 43 17.28 -0.12 12.54
CA VAL A 43 16.69 0.66 11.44
C VAL A 43 16.99 2.14 11.64
N ARG A 44 17.34 2.84 10.57
CA ARG A 44 17.58 4.29 10.58
C ARG A 44 16.60 4.99 9.65
N LYS A 45 16.22 6.23 10.00
CA LYS A 45 15.49 7.10 9.09
C LYS A 45 16.32 7.27 7.82
N SER A 46 15.67 7.11 6.67
CA SER A 46 16.33 7.22 5.37
C SER A 46 16.82 8.65 5.15
N ALA A 47 18.02 8.80 4.57
CA ALA A 47 18.52 10.10 4.16
C ALA A 47 17.60 10.75 3.11
N ILE A 48 16.96 9.94 2.28
CA ILE A 48 16.02 10.37 1.24
C ILE A 48 14.63 9.84 1.58
N GLN A 49 13.74 10.74 1.98
CA GLN A 49 12.34 10.41 2.25
C GLN A 49 11.57 10.15 0.95
N VAL A 50 10.76 9.09 0.92
CA VAL A 50 9.87 8.81 -0.21
C VAL A 50 8.76 9.86 -0.21
N PRO A 51 8.45 10.50 -1.35
CA PRO A 51 7.33 11.43 -1.46
C PRO A 51 5.98 10.79 -1.08
N LEU A 52 5.01 11.64 -0.77
CA LEU A 52 3.62 11.19 -0.68
C LEU A 52 3.11 10.77 -2.05
N THR A 53 2.41 9.63 -2.09
CA THR A 53 1.73 9.13 -3.28
C THR A 53 0.45 9.94 -3.43
N MET A 54 0.46 10.90 -4.35
CA MET A 54 -0.63 11.88 -4.50
C MET A 54 -1.87 11.25 -5.15
N ALA A 55 -1.68 10.30 -6.06
CA ALA A 55 -2.73 9.55 -6.75
C ALA A 55 -2.30 8.08 -6.87
N ASP A 56 -3.26 7.19 -7.07
CA ASP A 56 -2.99 5.75 -7.23
C ASP A 56 -2.03 5.53 -8.41
N GLU A 57 -0.92 4.85 -8.14
CA GLU A 57 0.07 4.39 -9.12
C GLU A 57 -0.23 2.95 -9.50
N TYR A 58 0.14 2.55 -10.72
CA TYR A 58 -0.20 1.26 -11.29
C TYR A 58 1.03 0.63 -11.94
N THR A 59 1.08 -0.71 -11.98
CA THR A 59 2.16 -1.45 -12.66
C THR A 59 2.11 -1.31 -14.19
N GLY A 60 0.99 -0.83 -14.73
CA GLY A 60 0.73 -0.57 -16.13
C GLY A 60 -0.42 0.44 -16.27
N ALA A 61 -1.35 0.19 -17.19
CA ALA A 61 -2.47 1.10 -17.44
C ALA A 61 -3.51 1.06 -16.29
N PRO A 62 -3.94 2.23 -15.73
CA PRO A 62 -4.96 2.29 -14.70
C PRO A 62 -6.24 1.54 -15.07
N GLY A 63 -6.77 0.74 -14.15
CA GLY A 63 -7.95 -0.10 -14.37
C GLY A 63 -7.71 -1.39 -15.17
N PHE A 64 -6.53 -1.54 -15.79
CA PHE A 64 -6.15 -2.74 -16.56
C PHE A 64 -4.95 -3.49 -15.98
N SER A 65 -4.28 -2.90 -15.00
CA SER A 65 -3.17 -3.51 -14.25
C SER A 65 -3.38 -3.38 -12.75
N ALA A 66 -2.58 -4.09 -11.97
CA ALA A 66 -2.61 -4.00 -10.52
C ALA A 66 -2.23 -2.58 -10.02
N PRO A 67 -2.86 -2.09 -8.94
CA PRO A 67 -2.34 -0.96 -8.20
C PRO A 67 -0.94 -1.28 -7.67
N LEU A 68 -0.01 -0.36 -7.84
CA LEU A 68 1.33 -0.42 -7.29
C LEU A 68 1.33 0.25 -5.90
N TRP A 69 1.14 1.56 -5.86
CA TRP A 69 0.99 2.32 -4.62
C TRP A 69 -0.34 3.05 -4.65
N GLU A 70 -1.18 2.87 -3.62
CA GLU A 70 -2.40 3.65 -3.49
C GLU A 70 -2.07 5.04 -2.90
N THR A 71 -2.92 6.04 -3.20
CA THR A 71 -2.82 7.37 -2.60
C THR A 71 -2.72 7.32 -1.08
N ASP A 72 -1.85 8.16 -0.51
CA ASP A 72 -1.74 8.27 0.95
C ASP A 72 -2.89 9.05 1.58
N PHE A 73 -3.80 9.62 0.79
CA PHE A 73 -4.84 10.54 1.28
C PHE A 73 -6.19 9.85 1.56
N ALA A 74 -6.18 8.54 1.79
CA ALA A 74 -7.33 7.82 2.35
C ALA A 74 -7.79 8.48 3.67
N PHE A 75 -9.10 8.69 3.85
CA PHE A 75 -9.59 9.51 4.96
C PHE A 75 -9.36 8.88 6.32
N ARG A 76 -9.85 7.65 6.53
CA ARG A 76 -9.74 6.94 7.80
C ARG A 76 -9.49 5.46 7.54
N LYS A 77 -8.48 4.91 8.19
CA LYS A 77 -8.16 3.49 8.12
C LYS A 77 -8.41 2.85 9.49
N PRO A 78 -9.39 1.95 9.64
CA PRO A 78 -9.70 1.33 10.93
C PRO A 78 -8.64 0.33 11.37
N ARG A 79 -7.77 -0.13 10.46
CA ARG A 79 -6.66 -1.06 10.72
C ARG A 79 -5.38 -0.57 10.04
N CYS A 80 -4.25 -1.13 10.42
CA CYS A 80 -2.99 -0.90 9.72
C CYS A 80 -2.87 -1.82 8.51
N ASP A 81 -2.68 -1.25 7.32
CA ASP A 81 -2.38 -2.00 6.09
C ASP A 81 -0.89 -2.37 6.03
N ILE A 82 -0.57 -3.65 5.77
CA ILE A 82 0.78 -4.06 5.41
C ILE A 82 0.84 -4.32 3.90
N VAL A 83 1.64 -3.54 3.18
CA VAL A 83 1.79 -3.66 1.72
C VAL A 83 3.26 -3.84 1.37
N LEU A 84 3.54 -4.68 0.38
CA LEU A 84 4.88 -4.85 -0.18
C LEU A 84 4.81 -4.94 -1.71
N ASN A 85 5.65 -4.15 -2.37
CA ASN A 85 5.90 -4.27 -3.81
C ASN A 85 7.37 -4.65 -4.04
N GLY A 86 7.61 -5.70 -4.81
CA GLY A 86 8.95 -6.22 -5.06
C GLY A 86 8.94 -7.52 -5.84
N ALA A 87 10.01 -8.30 -5.72
CA ALA A 87 10.16 -9.58 -6.41
C ALA A 87 10.54 -10.73 -5.46
N ALA A 88 10.23 -11.95 -5.90
CA ALA A 88 10.82 -13.16 -5.36
C ALA A 88 12.24 -13.35 -5.91
N TYR A 89 13.18 -13.66 -5.02
CA TYR A 89 14.57 -13.93 -5.35
C TYR A 89 14.92 -15.39 -5.08
N ALA A 90 15.56 -16.03 -6.06
CA ALA A 90 16.00 -17.40 -5.92
C ALA A 90 17.12 -17.54 -4.87
N PRO A 91 17.08 -18.58 -4.02
CA PRO A 91 18.03 -18.77 -2.93
C PRO A 91 19.46 -18.93 -3.45
N ASP A 92 20.43 -18.43 -2.70
CA ASP A 92 21.87 -18.49 -3.00
C ASP A 92 22.25 -17.97 -4.40
N ARG A 93 21.41 -17.12 -5.00
CA ARG A 93 21.55 -16.62 -6.38
C ARG A 93 21.66 -17.74 -7.42
N ARG A 94 21.05 -18.89 -7.14
CA ARG A 94 20.96 -20.02 -8.08
C ARG A 94 19.58 -20.08 -8.70
N PRO A 95 19.45 -20.26 -10.02
CA PRO A 95 18.15 -20.35 -10.66
C PRO A 95 17.28 -21.43 -10.00
N ALA A 96 16.07 -21.05 -9.59
CA ALA A 96 15.10 -21.93 -8.99
C ALA A 96 13.80 -21.88 -9.81
N THR A 97 13.05 -22.97 -9.83
CA THR A 97 11.78 -23.03 -10.55
C THR A 97 10.57 -22.70 -9.66
N ARG A 98 10.77 -22.78 -8.33
CA ARG A 98 9.81 -22.43 -7.28
C ARG A 98 10.56 -21.86 -6.08
N VAL A 99 10.07 -20.76 -5.54
CA VAL A 99 10.59 -20.09 -4.36
C VAL A 99 9.43 -19.73 -3.44
N ARG A 100 9.50 -20.12 -2.17
CA ARG A 100 8.55 -19.65 -1.16
C ARG A 100 8.97 -18.29 -0.63
N VAL A 101 8.11 -17.29 -0.75
CA VAL A 101 8.33 -15.96 -0.18
C VAL A 101 7.53 -15.78 1.09
N GLY A 102 7.99 -14.90 1.98
CA GLY A 102 7.26 -14.61 3.21
C GLY A 102 7.64 -13.26 3.82
N LEU A 103 6.64 -12.60 4.39
CA LEU A 103 6.79 -11.39 5.17
C LEU A 103 6.18 -11.60 6.56
N LYS A 104 6.90 -11.18 7.60
CA LYS A 104 6.43 -11.14 8.98
C LYS A 104 6.55 -9.72 9.52
N LEU A 105 5.58 -9.31 10.33
CA LEU A 105 5.62 -8.09 11.14
C LEU A 105 4.96 -8.40 12.49
N GLY A 106 5.75 -8.49 13.55
CA GLY A 106 5.27 -8.86 14.88
C GLY A 106 4.62 -10.24 14.89
N GLY A 107 3.34 -10.30 15.28
CA GLY A 107 2.54 -11.54 15.27
C GLY A 107 1.92 -11.88 13.91
N TRP A 108 1.97 -10.97 12.94
CA TRP A 108 1.39 -11.16 11.61
C TRP A 108 2.40 -11.81 10.65
N THR A 109 1.93 -12.70 9.78
CA THR A 109 2.76 -13.34 8.74
C THR A 109 1.92 -13.68 7.51
N LYS A 110 2.49 -13.47 6.32
CA LYS A 110 1.93 -13.96 5.06
C LYS A 110 3.02 -14.61 4.21
N ALA A 111 2.72 -15.75 3.60
CA ALA A 111 3.65 -16.50 2.76
C ALA A 111 2.91 -17.22 1.63
N PHE A 112 3.56 -17.33 0.47
CA PHE A 112 3.05 -18.04 -0.71
C PHE A 112 4.19 -18.50 -1.60
N ASP A 113 3.88 -19.34 -2.59
CA ASP A 113 4.86 -19.84 -3.54
C ASP A 113 4.90 -18.97 -4.80
N VAL A 114 6.11 -18.72 -5.29
CA VAL A 114 6.38 -18.06 -6.56
C VAL A 114 7.04 -19.05 -7.50
N PHE A 115 6.43 -19.27 -8.64
CA PHE A 115 6.90 -20.15 -9.71
C PHE A 115 7.52 -19.32 -10.83
N GLY A 116 8.44 -19.94 -11.56
CA GLY A 116 8.87 -19.42 -12.84
C GLY A 116 7.76 -19.44 -13.88
N HIS A 117 8.08 -18.94 -15.08
CA HIS A 117 7.12 -18.88 -16.17
C HIS A 117 6.56 -20.27 -16.48
N ARG A 118 5.24 -20.31 -16.68
CA ARG A 118 4.45 -21.50 -16.98
C ARG A 118 3.32 -21.11 -17.91
N GLU A 119 2.89 -22.05 -18.75
CA GLU A 119 1.77 -21.86 -19.66
C GLU A 119 0.85 -23.07 -19.64
N TRP A 120 -0.42 -22.83 -19.98
CA TRP A 120 -1.37 -23.90 -20.21
C TRP A 120 -1.05 -24.62 -21.52
N ARG A 121 -1.05 -25.95 -21.49
CA ARG A 121 -0.96 -26.81 -22.68
C ARG A 121 -2.13 -27.77 -22.70
N ALA A 122 -2.68 -27.99 -23.89
CA ALA A 122 -3.69 -29.01 -24.10
C ALA A 122 -3.06 -30.40 -23.93
N ARG A 123 -3.72 -31.28 -23.17
CA ARG A 123 -3.38 -32.68 -22.98
C ARG A 123 -4.64 -33.51 -23.20
N GLY A 124 -4.96 -33.76 -24.47
CA GLY A 124 -6.25 -34.35 -24.86
C GLY A 124 -7.40 -33.40 -24.47
N PRO A 125 -8.44 -33.88 -23.76
CA PRO A 125 -9.54 -33.04 -23.31
C PRO A 125 -9.21 -32.18 -22.07
N LEU A 126 -8.04 -32.40 -21.44
CA LEU A 126 -7.61 -31.71 -20.22
C LEU A 126 -6.53 -30.66 -20.51
N PHE A 127 -6.25 -29.83 -19.52
CA PHE A 127 -5.11 -28.92 -19.51
C PHE A 127 -4.05 -29.39 -18.52
N ALA A 128 -2.79 -29.08 -18.83
CA ALA A 128 -1.68 -29.24 -17.92
C ALA A 128 -0.79 -28.00 -17.99
N ALA A 129 -0.19 -27.63 -16.87
CA ALA A 129 0.86 -26.63 -16.84
C ALA A 129 2.15 -27.18 -17.47
N THR A 130 2.91 -26.32 -18.15
CA THR A 130 4.32 -26.63 -18.46
C THR A 130 5.14 -26.75 -17.18
N ALA A 131 6.31 -27.38 -17.27
CA ALA A 131 7.30 -27.32 -16.20
C ALA A 131 7.72 -25.85 -15.99
N PRO A 132 7.81 -25.36 -14.74
CA PRO A 132 8.22 -23.99 -14.46
C PRO A 132 9.65 -23.73 -14.93
N GLU A 133 9.85 -22.63 -15.64
CA GLU A 133 11.18 -22.19 -16.06
C GLU A 133 12.02 -21.73 -14.85
N PRO A 134 13.33 -21.98 -14.81
CA PRO A 134 14.18 -21.44 -13.75
C PRO A 134 14.25 -19.90 -13.81
N PHE A 135 14.21 -19.26 -12.65
CA PHE A 135 14.38 -17.82 -12.52
C PHE A 135 15.36 -17.45 -11.40
N LEU A 136 15.98 -16.27 -11.50
CA LEU A 136 16.74 -15.65 -10.42
C LEU A 136 15.91 -14.60 -9.67
N ARG A 137 15.05 -13.88 -10.40
CA ARG A 137 14.16 -12.84 -9.89
C ARG A 137 12.82 -12.93 -10.61
N ARG A 138 11.69 -12.88 -9.88
CA ARG A 138 10.34 -12.87 -10.46
C ARG A 138 9.48 -11.83 -9.73
N PRO A 139 8.92 -10.82 -10.43
CA PRO A 139 8.04 -9.83 -9.80
C PRO A 139 6.86 -10.47 -9.08
N ILE A 140 6.41 -9.83 -7.99
CA ILE A 140 5.20 -10.16 -7.25
C ILE A 140 4.23 -9.02 -7.46
N SER A 141 3.06 -9.32 -8.01
CA SER A 141 1.96 -8.37 -8.19
C SER A 141 0.66 -9.17 -8.40
N PHE A 142 -0.49 -8.52 -8.25
CA PHE A 142 -1.76 -9.09 -8.69
C PHE A 142 -1.81 -9.32 -10.21
N ASP A 143 -0.99 -8.64 -11.02
CA ASP A 143 -0.86 -8.88 -12.48
C ASP A 143 -0.44 -10.32 -12.81
N VAL A 144 0.36 -10.92 -11.93
CA VAL A 144 0.91 -12.27 -12.10
C VAL A 144 0.30 -13.27 -11.11
N ALA A 145 -0.76 -12.88 -10.41
CA ALA A 145 -1.54 -13.75 -9.54
C ALA A 145 -2.72 -14.35 -10.31
N TRP A 146 -3.33 -15.40 -9.73
CA TRP A 146 -4.50 -16.05 -10.33
C TRP A 146 -5.62 -15.06 -10.64
N GLY A 147 -6.27 -15.22 -11.80
CA GLY A 147 -7.43 -14.44 -12.21
C GLY A 147 -7.29 -13.94 -13.64
N GLY A 148 -7.77 -12.74 -13.88
CA GLY A 148 -7.70 -12.06 -15.17
C GLY A 148 -9.04 -11.88 -15.86
N THR A 149 -9.02 -11.06 -16.90
CA THR A 149 -10.11 -10.92 -17.86
C THR A 149 -9.77 -11.77 -19.07
N ASP A 150 -10.67 -12.68 -19.45
CA ASP A 150 -10.47 -13.62 -20.55
C ASP A 150 -10.63 -12.92 -21.91
N ARG A 151 -9.53 -12.31 -22.36
CA ARG A 151 -9.42 -11.60 -23.64
C ARG A 151 -8.80 -12.48 -24.74
N LEU A 152 -8.89 -13.81 -24.63
CA LEU A 152 -8.30 -14.72 -25.60
C LEU A 152 -8.98 -14.65 -26.98
N ASP A 153 -10.28 -14.35 -27.01
CA ASP A 153 -11.03 -14.10 -28.24
C ASP A 153 -11.16 -12.58 -28.46
N PRO A 154 -10.45 -11.98 -29.44
CA PRO A 154 -10.53 -10.55 -29.71
C PRO A 154 -11.92 -10.08 -30.16
N GLU A 155 -12.75 -11.00 -30.65
CA GLU A 155 -14.09 -10.69 -31.16
C GLU A 155 -15.17 -10.78 -30.06
N ASP A 156 -14.82 -11.17 -28.83
CA ASP A 156 -15.74 -11.19 -27.71
C ASP A 156 -15.97 -9.75 -27.19
N PRO A 157 -17.17 -9.17 -27.38
CA PRO A 157 -17.43 -7.79 -26.96
C PRO A 157 -17.55 -7.64 -25.44
N LEU A 158 -17.74 -8.75 -24.71
CA LEU A 158 -17.92 -8.74 -23.26
C LEU A 158 -17.15 -9.90 -22.62
N PRO A 159 -15.80 -9.83 -22.62
CA PRO A 159 -14.97 -10.88 -22.06
C PRO A 159 -15.29 -11.07 -20.58
N GLY A 160 -15.35 -12.33 -20.15
CA GLY A 160 -15.51 -12.64 -18.73
C GLY A 160 -14.32 -12.14 -17.91
N ALA A 161 -14.54 -11.79 -16.65
CA ALA A 161 -13.48 -11.45 -15.72
C ALA A 161 -13.58 -12.27 -14.44
N PHE A 162 -12.44 -12.72 -13.92
CA PHE A 162 -12.38 -13.36 -12.62
C PHE A 162 -12.59 -12.31 -11.52
N PRO A 163 -13.68 -12.38 -10.73
CA PRO A 163 -14.10 -11.25 -9.90
C PRO A 163 -13.06 -10.80 -8.87
N ARG A 164 -12.38 -11.74 -8.20
CA ARG A 164 -11.45 -11.43 -7.10
C ARG A 164 -10.11 -10.85 -7.57
N ASN A 165 -9.79 -10.93 -8.86
CA ASN A 165 -8.58 -10.34 -9.43
C ASN A 165 -8.74 -10.21 -10.97
N PRO A 166 -9.46 -9.20 -11.47
CA PRO A 166 -9.73 -9.05 -12.91
C PRO A 166 -8.51 -8.68 -13.76
N VAL A 167 -7.39 -8.28 -13.13
CA VAL A 167 -6.13 -7.91 -13.79
C VAL A 167 -5.08 -9.03 -13.77
N GLY A 168 -5.39 -10.16 -13.12
CA GLY A 168 -4.48 -11.30 -13.02
C GLY A 168 -4.33 -12.10 -14.30
N THR A 169 -3.85 -13.34 -14.15
CA THR A 169 -3.61 -14.24 -15.27
C THR A 169 -3.90 -15.70 -14.94
N GLY A 170 -4.04 -16.53 -15.97
CA GLY A 170 -4.22 -17.98 -15.90
C GLY A 170 -5.67 -18.47 -15.83
N TRP A 171 -6.65 -17.59 -15.61
CA TRP A 171 -8.07 -17.93 -15.70
C TRP A 171 -8.63 -17.71 -17.11
N SER A 172 -9.52 -18.60 -17.56
CA SER A 172 -10.27 -18.44 -18.81
C SER A 172 -11.63 -19.12 -18.68
N GLN A 173 -12.58 -18.78 -19.55
CA GLN A 173 -13.89 -19.39 -19.62
C GLN A 173 -13.87 -20.65 -20.47
N THR A 174 -14.71 -21.63 -20.12
CA THR A 174 -14.82 -22.90 -20.86
C THR A 174 -15.14 -22.72 -22.34
N ARG A 175 -15.89 -21.66 -22.71
CA ARG A 175 -16.19 -21.36 -24.12
C ARG A 175 -14.96 -21.05 -24.98
N HIS A 176 -13.85 -20.60 -24.38
CA HIS A 176 -12.60 -20.29 -25.07
C HIS A 176 -11.58 -21.42 -24.99
N GLN A 177 -11.98 -22.66 -24.64
CA GLN A 177 -11.10 -23.82 -24.46
C GLN A 177 -10.03 -23.98 -25.55
N ARG A 178 -10.40 -23.76 -26.82
CA ARG A 178 -9.50 -23.89 -27.98
C ARG A 178 -8.38 -22.85 -28.03
N LEU A 179 -8.54 -21.72 -27.34
CA LEU A 179 -7.62 -20.57 -27.33
C LEU A 179 -6.70 -20.56 -26.10
N ILE A 180 -6.97 -21.41 -25.11
CA ILE A 180 -6.21 -21.47 -23.85
C ILE A 180 -4.75 -21.92 -24.01
N PRO A 181 -4.38 -22.84 -24.93
CA PRO A 181 -2.98 -23.25 -25.05
C PRO A 181 -2.05 -22.05 -25.32
N GLY A 182 -1.06 -21.84 -24.44
CA GLY A 182 -0.16 -20.67 -24.46
C GLY A 182 -0.57 -19.53 -23.51
N LEU A 183 -1.77 -19.57 -22.92
CA LEU A 183 -2.13 -18.67 -21.82
C LEU A 183 -1.17 -18.90 -20.65
N ALA A 184 -0.54 -17.82 -20.17
CA ALA A 184 0.36 -17.88 -19.02
C ALA A 184 -0.39 -18.31 -17.75
N LEU A 185 0.25 -19.15 -16.93
CA LEU A 185 -0.20 -19.41 -15.57
C LEU A 185 0.28 -18.29 -14.64
N PRO A 186 -0.38 -18.10 -13.48
CA PRO A 186 0.13 -17.17 -12.50
C PRO A 186 1.49 -17.61 -11.98
N SER A 187 2.31 -16.61 -11.69
CA SER A 187 3.60 -16.81 -11.02
C SER A 187 3.40 -16.98 -9.52
N THR A 188 2.34 -16.45 -8.91
CA THR A 188 2.06 -16.62 -7.47
C THR A 188 0.95 -17.64 -7.21
N GLN A 189 1.08 -18.41 -6.13
CA GLN A 189 0.14 -19.47 -5.77
C GLN A 189 0.10 -19.66 -4.25
N ALA A 190 -1.11 -19.78 -3.68
CA ALA A 190 -1.28 -20.02 -2.26
C ALA A 190 -0.68 -21.38 -1.84
N ILE A 191 -0.16 -21.45 -0.61
CA ILE A 191 0.47 -22.68 -0.11
C ILE A 191 -0.59 -23.78 0.02
N GLY A 192 -0.35 -24.91 -0.63
CA GLY A 192 -1.26 -26.07 -0.57
C GLY A 192 -2.45 -26.00 -1.52
N GLU A 193 -2.58 -24.94 -2.32
CA GLU A 193 -3.63 -24.81 -3.32
C GLU A 193 -3.03 -25.03 -4.72
N GLU A 194 -3.22 -26.21 -5.31
CA GLU A 194 -2.70 -26.54 -6.65
C GLU A 194 -3.60 -26.00 -7.77
N ILE A 195 -3.02 -25.22 -8.69
CA ILE A 195 -3.70 -24.71 -9.88
C ILE A 195 -3.68 -25.77 -10.98
N ALA A 196 -4.74 -26.57 -11.05
CA ALA A 196 -4.83 -27.74 -11.93
C ALA A 196 -5.61 -27.49 -13.23
N THR A 197 -6.44 -26.44 -13.30
CA THR A 197 -7.28 -26.14 -14.47
C THR A 197 -7.42 -24.63 -14.69
N PRO A 198 -7.53 -24.14 -15.95
CA PRO A 198 -7.79 -22.73 -16.27
C PRO A 198 -9.18 -22.25 -15.83
N PHE A 199 -10.08 -23.16 -15.46
CA PHE A 199 -11.48 -22.87 -15.11
C PHE A 199 -11.73 -22.79 -13.59
N GLY A 200 -10.68 -22.93 -12.78
CA GLY A 200 -10.79 -23.08 -11.33
C GLY A 200 -11.14 -21.79 -10.59
N ASP A 201 -11.38 -21.94 -9.29
CA ASP A 201 -11.66 -20.84 -8.37
C ASP A 201 -10.56 -20.76 -7.31
N TYR A 202 -9.34 -20.41 -7.72
CA TYR A 202 -8.17 -20.34 -6.83
C TYR A 202 -8.02 -18.96 -6.17
N THR A 203 -7.23 -18.90 -5.11
CA THR A 203 -6.99 -17.67 -4.35
C THR A 203 -5.89 -16.83 -5.02
N PRO A 204 -6.19 -15.61 -5.50
CA PRO A 204 -5.15 -14.67 -5.93
C PRO A 204 -4.32 -14.23 -4.72
N VAL A 205 -3.00 -14.43 -4.78
CA VAL A 205 -2.09 -14.06 -3.68
C VAL A 205 -1.01 -13.10 -4.15
N SER A 206 -0.86 -12.00 -3.41
CA SER A 206 0.18 -10.98 -3.57
C SER A 206 0.38 -10.31 -2.20
N PHE A 207 1.35 -9.39 -2.11
CA PHE A 207 1.47 -8.46 -0.98
C PHE A 207 1.06 -7.02 -1.34
N GLY A 208 0.76 -6.76 -2.62
CA GLY A 208 0.37 -5.44 -3.10
C GLY A 208 -1.04 -5.01 -2.69
N PRO A 209 -1.45 -3.78 -3.04
CA PRO A 209 -2.82 -3.31 -2.82
C PRO A 209 -3.83 -4.05 -3.72
N MET A 210 -5.07 -4.22 -3.23
CA MET A 210 -6.20 -4.69 -4.03
C MET A 210 -6.97 -3.53 -4.66
N GLY A 211 -7.52 -3.73 -5.85
CA GLY A 211 -8.32 -2.72 -6.53
C GLY A 211 -9.58 -2.34 -5.73
N ARG A 212 -9.96 -1.06 -5.75
CA ARG A 212 -11.15 -0.51 -5.06
C ARG A 212 -12.46 -1.20 -5.48
N GLY A 213 -12.56 -1.55 -6.76
CA GLY A 213 -13.72 -2.20 -7.36
C GLY A 213 -13.77 -3.71 -7.19
N TRP A 214 -12.81 -4.32 -6.49
CA TRP A 214 -12.74 -5.78 -6.35
C TRP A 214 -13.54 -6.25 -5.12
N PRO A 215 -14.12 -7.48 -5.17
CA PRO A 215 -14.75 -8.10 -4.02
C PRO A 215 -13.79 -8.17 -2.82
N GLY A 216 -14.33 -7.91 -1.62
CA GLY A 216 -13.58 -7.72 -0.38
C GLY A 216 -13.32 -6.24 -0.03
N ARG A 217 -13.60 -5.33 -0.96
CA ARG A 217 -13.44 -3.89 -0.78
C ARG A 217 -14.63 -3.09 -1.31
N ILE A 218 -15.12 -3.40 -2.51
CA ILE A 218 -16.23 -2.66 -3.14
C ILE A 218 -17.50 -2.68 -2.29
N GLU A 219 -17.72 -3.74 -1.50
CA GLU A 219 -18.86 -3.90 -0.60
C GLU A 219 -18.88 -2.84 0.52
N TRP A 220 -17.72 -2.29 0.88
CA TRP A 220 -17.62 -1.21 1.88
C TRP A 220 -17.85 0.18 1.27
N GLY A 221 -17.91 0.29 -0.06
CA GLY A 221 -18.17 1.56 -0.74
C GLY A 221 -19.60 2.09 -0.55
N GLY A 222 -20.50 1.25 -0.02
CA GLY A 222 -21.92 1.58 0.17
C GLY A 222 -22.75 1.39 -1.10
N THR A 223 -24.05 1.67 -0.97
CA THR A 223 -25.04 1.42 -2.02
C THR A 223 -25.29 2.67 -2.88
N TYR A 224 -24.97 2.59 -4.18
CA TYR A 224 -25.19 3.66 -5.17
C TYR A 224 -26.35 3.31 -6.11
N ASP A 225 -27.57 3.31 -5.59
CA ASP A 225 -28.80 3.01 -6.34
C ASP A 225 -29.56 4.29 -6.78
N GLN A 226 -30.78 4.13 -7.30
CA GLN A 226 -31.61 5.28 -7.72
C GLN A 226 -31.97 6.19 -6.54
N ASN A 227 -32.17 5.63 -5.34
CA ASN A 227 -32.42 6.43 -4.15
C ASN A 227 -31.19 7.28 -3.78
N TRP A 228 -29.98 6.75 -3.94
CA TRP A 228 -28.76 7.55 -3.80
C TRP A 228 -28.73 8.71 -4.80
N ILE A 229 -29.05 8.47 -6.07
CA ILE A 229 -29.11 9.52 -7.10
C ILE A 229 -30.11 10.62 -6.73
N ASP A 230 -31.33 10.23 -6.35
CA ASP A 230 -32.44 11.18 -6.17
C ASP A 230 -32.36 11.95 -4.83
N ASN A 231 -31.80 11.33 -3.78
CA ASN A 231 -31.95 11.84 -2.40
C ASN A 231 -30.64 12.01 -1.61
N ILE A 232 -29.51 11.43 -2.05
CA ILE A 232 -28.24 11.44 -1.28
C ILE A 232 -27.13 12.17 -2.02
N PHE A 233 -27.08 12.06 -3.36
CA PHE A 233 -26.10 12.76 -4.18
C PHE A 233 -26.06 14.27 -3.82
N PRO A 234 -24.87 14.87 -3.64
CA PRO A 234 -23.53 14.37 -3.96
C PRO A 234 -22.76 13.71 -2.80
N PHE A 235 -23.42 13.34 -1.70
CA PHE A 235 -22.75 12.76 -0.53
C PHE A 235 -22.47 11.27 -0.67
N LEU A 236 -21.59 10.73 0.19
CA LEU A 236 -21.38 9.29 0.29
C LEU A 236 -22.67 8.58 0.74
N PRO A 237 -22.91 7.33 0.32
CA PRO A 237 -24.02 6.53 0.83
C PRO A 237 -24.00 6.42 2.37
N PRO A 238 -25.17 6.40 3.04
CA PRO A 238 -25.24 6.24 4.50
C PRO A 238 -24.64 4.94 5.04
N ASP A 239 -24.55 3.91 4.18
CA ASP A 239 -23.95 2.61 4.47
C ASP A 239 -22.47 2.50 4.04
N PHE A 240 -21.83 3.62 3.65
CA PHE A 240 -20.39 3.67 3.42
C PHE A 240 -19.63 3.30 4.70
N ASP A 241 -18.64 2.43 4.57
CA ASP A 241 -17.83 1.94 5.68
C ASP A 241 -16.34 2.29 5.45
N ASP A 242 -15.69 2.86 6.47
CA ASP A 242 -14.29 3.29 6.41
C ASP A 242 -13.32 2.13 6.06
N ARG A 243 -13.73 0.86 6.19
CA ARG A 243 -12.96 -0.28 5.65
C ARG A 243 -12.72 -0.21 4.14
N TYR A 244 -13.52 0.56 3.39
CA TYR A 244 -13.26 0.85 1.98
C TYR A 244 -11.89 1.51 1.75
N TYR A 245 -11.39 2.25 2.73
CA TYR A 245 -10.08 2.90 2.68
C TYR A 245 -8.90 1.94 2.94
N GLN A 246 -9.13 0.71 3.39
CA GLN A 246 -8.09 -0.30 3.48
C GLN A 246 -7.66 -0.71 2.07
N MET A 247 -6.39 -0.52 1.75
CA MET A 247 -5.86 -0.86 0.42
C MET A 247 -5.40 -2.31 0.35
N ALA A 248 -4.96 -2.88 1.47
CA ALA A 248 -4.49 -4.25 1.52
C ALA A 248 -5.68 -5.21 1.64
N PRO A 249 -5.58 -6.45 1.15
CA PRO A 249 -6.55 -7.49 1.47
C PRO A 249 -6.67 -7.73 2.98
N ALA A 250 -7.80 -8.26 3.45
CA ALA A 250 -8.08 -8.43 4.87
C ALA A 250 -7.06 -9.30 5.63
N ASP A 251 -6.38 -10.22 4.93
CA ASP A 251 -5.31 -11.05 5.49
C ASP A 251 -3.99 -10.29 5.73
N GLN A 252 -3.92 -9.02 5.33
CA GLN A 252 -2.79 -8.10 5.48
C GLN A 252 -3.09 -6.93 6.43
N TRP A 253 -4.15 -7.03 7.24
CA TRP A 253 -4.51 -6.02 8.24
C TRP A 253 -3.98 -6.38 9.62
N THR A 254 -3.45 -5.39 10.33
CA THR A 254 -3.01 -5.52 11.73
C THR A 254 -3.53 -4.37 12.59
N GLU A 255 -3.31 -4.46 13.90
CA GLU A 255 -3.26 -3.24 14.70
C GLU A 255 -2.07 -2.37 14.26
N PRO A 256 -2.15 -1.04 14.39
CA PRO A 256 -1.00 -0.16 14.19
C PRO A 256 0.22 -0.62 15.02
N PRO A 257 1.40 -0.82 14.38
CA PRO A 257 2.59 -1.21 15.12
C PRO A 257 3.02 -0.09 16.06
N ARG A 258 3.56 -0.46 17.22
CA ARG A 258 4.03 0.48 18.27
C ARG A 258 5.54 0.69 18.25
N GLY A 259 6.27 -0.21 17.60
CA GLY A 259 7.73 -0.25 17.56
C GLY A 259 8.28 -1.47 18.31
N GLY A 260 9.46 -1.93 17.87
CA GLY A 260 10.11 -3.12 18.41
C GLY A 260 9.60 -4.44 17.84
N GLU A 261 8.53 -4.45 17.05
CA GLU A 261 8.04 -5.64 16.35
C GLU A 261 9.14 -6.20 15.44
N GLU A 262 9.29 -7.53 15.44
CA GLU A 262 10.20 -8.21 14.53
C GLU A 262 9.64 -8.18 13.11
N VAL A 263 10.45 -7.71 12.18
CA VAL A 263 10.21 -7.80 10.74
C VAL A 263 11.11 -8.90 10.18
N MET A 264 10.55 -9.78 9.37
CA MET A 264 11.32 -10.79 8.65
C MET A 264 10.84 -10.89 7.20
N LEU A 265 11.79 -10.79 6.28
CA LEU A 265 11.59 -10.98 4.85
C LEU A 265 12.33 -12.25 4.43
N VAL A 266 11.64 -13.15 3.73
CA VAL A 266 12.20 -14.40 3.21
C VAL A 266 12.00 -14.43 1.70
N HIS A 267 13.13 -14.53 0.98
CA HIS A 267 13.26 -14.53 -0.47
C HIS A 267 12.63 -13.32 -1.17
N LEU A 268 12.53 -12.19 -0.47
CA LEU A 268 12.01 -10.91 -0.99
C LEU A 268 13.11 -9.89 -1.28
N THR A 269 14.37 -10.28 -1.08
CA THR A 269 15.56 -9.49 -1.42
C THR A 269 16.67 -10.41 -1.95
N PRO A 270 17.69 -9.88 -2.64
CA PRO A 270 18.83 -10.67 -3.09
C PRO A 270 19.62 -11.38 -1.97
N GLY A 271 19.47 -10.94 -0.72
CA GLY A 271 20.09 -11.55 0.46
C GLY A 271 19.40 -12.81 0.95
N GLY A 272 18.22 -13.15 0.40
CA GLY A 272 17.47 -14.35 0.72
C GLY A 272 16.73 -14.28 2.06
N ARG A 273 17.34 -13.75 3.12
CA ARG A 273 16.67 -13.49 4.40
C ARG A 273 17.15 -12.20 5.02
N GLU A 274 16.20 -11.35 5.39
CA GLU A 274 16.46 -10.11 6.13
C GLU A 274 15.57 -10.04 7.36
N ALA A 275 16.14 -9.55 8.46
CA ALA A 275 15.43 -9.41 9.72
C ALA A 275 15.91 -8.18 10.49
N PHE A 276 14.95 -7.45 11.03
CA PHE A 276 15.19 -6.25 11.84
C PHE A 276 13.99 -6.00 12.75
N ARG A 277 14.07 -4.96 13.58
CA ARG A 277 12.94 -4.51 14.41
C ARG A 277 12.47 -3.13 13.96
N LEU A 278 11.17 -2.89 14.02
CA LEU A 278 10.62 -1.57 13.76
C LEU A 278 11.17 -0.55 14.77
N PRO A 279 11.48 0.69 14.34
CA PRO A 279 11.77 1.77 15.27
C PRO A 279 10.51 2.12 16.08
N PRO A 280 10.61 2.89 17.18
CA PRO A 280 9.44 3.49 17.81
C PRO A 280 8.61 4.25 16.76
N THR A 281 7.31 3.95 16.69
CA THR A 281 6.43 4.45 15.62
C THR A 281 5.45 5.53 16.09
N ALA A 282 5.40 5.79 17.40
CA ALA A 282 4.59 6.85 17.97
C ALA A 282 5.00 8.23 17.43
N LEU A 283 4.03 8.99 16.92
CA LEU A 283 4.25 10.32 16.37
C LEU A 283 3.30 11.33 17.04
N PRO A 284 3.81 12.19 17.93
CA PRO A 284 3.03 13.29 18.49
C PRO A 284 2.65 14.29 17.40
N VAL A 285 1.37 14.63 17.29
CA VAL A 285 0.87 15.63 16.35
C VAL A 285 -0.19 16.51 17.02
N THR A 286 -0.07 17.82 16.80
CA THR A 286 -1.05 18.81 17.26
C THR A 286 -1.55 19.64 16.08
N LEU A 287 -2.86 19.68 15.85
CA LEU A 287 -3.54 20.56 14.91
C LEU A 287 -4.14 21.74 15.65
N PHE A 288 -3.97 22.94 15.10
CA PHE A 288 -4.47 24.17 15.71
C PHE A 288 -5.51 24.86 14.85
N ARG A 289 -6.52 25.43 15.52
CA ARG A 289 -7.52 26.32 14.94
C ARG A 289 -7.37 27.70 15.57
N GLY A 290 -6.64 28.61 14.91
CA GLY A 290 -6.21 29.85 15.54
C GLY A 290 -5.37 29.58 16.79
N HIS A 291 -5.85 30.05 17.96
CA HIS A 291 -5.23 29.82 19.27
C HIS A 291 -5.68 28.52 19.95
N ASP A 292 -6.76 27.89 19.47
CA ASP A 292 -7.29 26.67 20.05
C ASP A 292 -6.58 25.43 19.50
N ILE A 293 -6.50 24.39 20.32
CA ILE A 293 -6.12 23.05 19.87
C ILE A 293 -7.35 22.41 19.23
N ALA A 294 -7.24 22.09 17.94
CA ALA A 294 -8.28 21.37 17.21
C ALA A 294 -8.20 19.86 17.44
N ALA A 295 -6.98 19.33 17.51
CA ALA A 295 -6.68 17.94 17.88
C ALA A 295 -5.24 17.86 18.40
N GLU A 296 -5.00 17.03 19.41
CA GLU A 296 -3.67 16.73 19.94
C GLU A 296 -3.63 15.25 20.32
N THR A 297 -2.71 14.49 19.73
CA THR A 297 -2.64 13.06 19.98
C THR A 297 -1.28 12.48 19.60
N GLU A 298 -1.01 11.27 20.10
CA GLU A 298 0.09 10.44 19.66
C GLU A 298 -0.44 9.43 18.64
N LEU A 299 0.00 9.58 17.38
CA LEU A 299 -0.43 8.74 16.27
C LEU A 299 0.44 7.49 16.16
N PHE A 300 -0.19 6.39 15.76
CA PHE A 300 0.48 5.18 15.30
C PHE A 300 0.19 4.99 13.81
N PRO A 301 1.11 4.38 13.03
CA PRO A 301 0.94 4.32 11.59
C PRO A 301 -0.15 3.32 11.23
N ASP A 302 -1.06 3.75 10.35
CA ASP A 302 -2.16 2.95 9.80
C ASP A 302 -1.78 2.32 8.45
N THR A 303 -0.52 2.47 8.01
CA THR A 303 0.01 1.80 6.82
C THR A 303 1.52 1.60 6.96
N VAL A 304 1.98 0.39 6.63
CA VAL A 304 3.40 0.03 6.47
C VAL A 304 3.63 -0.40 5.02
N LEU A 305 4.50 0.32 4.33
CA LEU A 305 4.85 0.09 2.92
C LEU A 305 6.27 -0.45 2.83
N PHE A 306 6.45 -1.68 2.36
CA PHE A 306 7.76 -2.26 2.11
C PHE A 306 8.15 -2.14 0.64
N ASP A 307 9.34 -1.60 0.39
CA ASP A 307 10.00 -1.51 -0.91
C ASP A 307 11.37 -2.21 -0.82
N PRO A 308 11.38 -3.55 -0.87
CA PRO A 308 12.59 -4.33 -0.63
C PRO A 308 13.62 -4.18 -1.76
N GLU A 309 13.20 -3.79 -2.96
CA GLU A 309 14.10 -3.52 -4.09
C GLU A 309 15.03 -2.34 -3.77
N ASN A 310 14.51 -1.32 -3.08
CA ASN A 310 15.29 -0.21 -2.56
C ASN A 310 15.73 -0.40 -1.10
N ARG A 311 15.56 -1.62 -0.54
CA ARG A 311 15.87 -1.96 0.87
C ARG A 311 15.32 -0.94 1.87
N ARG A 312 14.07 -0.53 1.69
CA ARG A 312 13.44 0.55 2.46
C ARG A 312 12.01 0.16 2.83
N PHE A 313 11.50 0.78 3.88
CA PHE A 313 10.06 0.79 4.17
C PHE A 313 9.61 2.19 4.58
N SER A 314 8.30 2.44 4.48
CA SER A 314 7.69 3.68 4.94
C SER A 314 6.54 3.40 5.89
N LEU A 315 6.37 4.32 6.84
CA LEU A 315 5.24 4.37 7.76
C LEU A 315 4.40 5.59 7.40
N VAL A 316 3.07 5.44 7.40
CA VAL A 316 2.13 6.54 7.15
C VAL A 316 1.26 6.75 8.37
N TRP A 317 1.14 8.02 8.78
CA TRP A 317 0.27 8.46 9.86
C TRP A 317 -0.75 9.45 9.34
N ARG A 318 -1.95 9.44 9.93
CA ARG A 318 -3.04 10.33 9.55
C ARG A 318 -3.71 10.91 10.78
N ILE A 319 -3.99 12.20 10.74
CA ILE A 319 -4.81 12.89 11.72
C ILE A 319 -5.85 13.74 11.01
N SER A 320 -7.06 13.78 11.53
CA SER A 320 -8.11 14.63 11.00
C SER A 320 -8.82 15.41 12.09
N ALA A 321 -9.36 16.56 11.72
CA ALA A 321 -10.17 17.39 12.60
C ALA A 321 -11.31 18.02 11.81
N ARG A 322 -12.51 18.03 12.40
CA ARG A 322 -13.70 18.56 11.73
C ARG A 322 -13.54 20.05 11.42
N ILE A 323 -13.86 20.43 10.20
CA ILE A 323 -14.00 21.82 9.78
C ILE A 323 -15.36 22.31 10.28
N ARG A 324 -15.37 23.42 11.03
CA ARG A 324 -16.62 23.98 11.60
C ARG A 324 -17.19 25.11 10.76
N ARG A 325 -16.32 25.93 10.14
CA ARG A 325 -16.72 27.08 9.32
C ARG A 325 -15.93 27.13 8.02
N THR A 326 -14.60 27.14 8.11
CA THR A 326 -13.73 27.14 6.92
C THR A 326 -12.41 26.42 7.20
N ILE A 327 -11.81 25.84 6.16
CA ILE A 327 -10.46 25.25 6.25
C ILE A 327 -9.40 26.28 6.67
N LEU A 328 -9.63 27.56 6.37
CA LEU A 328 -8.71 28.65 6.71
C LEU A 328 -8.60 28.89 8.23
N ASP A 329 -9.54 28.35 9.02
CA ASP A 329 -9.45 28.43 10.48
C ASP A 329 -8.25 27.64 11.03
N PHE A 330 -7.75 26.65 10.28
CA PHE A 330 -6.58 25.86 10.65
C PHE A 330 -5.28 26.64 10.38
N SER A 331 -4.72 27.18 11.46
CA SER A 331 -3.57 28.08 11.42
C SER A 331 -2.26 27.31 11.22
N GLU A 332 -2.01 26.33 12.08
CA GLU A 332 -0.77 25.57 12.09
C GLU A 332 -0.95 24.11 12.54
N ALA A 333 0.06 23.29 12.24
CA ALA A 333 0.21 21.93 12.76
C ALA A 333 1.64 21.72 13.25
N TRP A 334 1.82 21.00 14.35
CA TRP A 334 3.12 20.56 14.86
C TRP A 334 3.25 19.06 14.65
N VAL A 335 4.33 18.63 14.00
CA VAL A 335 4.63 17.21 13.72
C VAL A 335 5.92 16.85 14.43
N GLY A 336 5.79 15.99 15.45
CA GLY A 336 6.84 15.65 16.39
C GLY A 336 6.75 16.48 17.69
N PRO A 337 7.60 16.16 18.68
CA PRO A 337 7.62 16.88 19.96
C PRO A 337 7.93 18.37 19.78
N PRO A 338 7.16 19.28 20.40
CA PRO A 338 7.40 20.71 20.24
C PRO A 338 8.69 21.14 20.92
N THR A 339 9.39 22.09 20.31
CA THR A 339 10.57 22.71 20.93
C THR A 339 10.16 23.71 22.03
N ASN A 340 11.06 23.97 22.98
CA ASN A 340 10.84 25.01 24.01
C ASN A 340 10.53 26.39 23.41
N ALA A 341 11.12 26.70 22.24
CA ALA A 341 10.87 27.95 21.52
C ALA A 341 9.43 28.02 20.97
N MET A 342 8.91 26.91 20.42
CA MET A 342 7.52 26.82 19.96
C MET A 342 6.54 27.00 21.12
N LEU A 343 6.77 26.30 22.24
CA LEU A 343 5.96 26.42 23.44
C LEU A 343 5.98 27.85 24.01
N ARG A 344 7.15 28.49 24.03
CA ARG A 344 7.31 29.88 24.48
C ARG A 344 6.58 30.85 23.57
N ALA A 345 6.79 30.76 22.25
CA ALA A 345 6.13 31.63 21.27
C ALA A 345 4.60 31.55 21.42
N ARG A 346 4.06 30.33 21.57
CA ARG A 346 2.63 30.12 21.77
C ARG A 346 2.12 30.72 23.09
N ARG A 347 2.82 30.50 24.21
CA ARG A 347 2.45 31.11 25.52
C ARG A 347 2.47 32.64 25.49
N GLU A 348 3.41 33.23 24.76
CA GLU A 348 3.55 34.68 24.64
C GLU A 348 2.65 35.30 23.55
N GLY A 349 1.84 34.49 22.86
CA GLY A 349 1.00 34.95 21.74
C GLY A 349 1.80 35.46 20.54
N ARG A 350 3.06 35.00 20.39
CA ARG A 350 3.99 35.40 19.33
C ARG A 350 4.04 34.35 18.23
N THR A 351 4.24 34.79 17.00
CA THR A 351 4.51 33.90 15.86
C THR A 351 5.85 33.21 16.05
N TYR A 352 5.88 31.87 15.98
CA TYR A 352 7.13 31.14 15.94
C TYR A 352 7.81 31.33 14.57
N ILE A 353 9.08 31.74 14.59
CA ILE A 353 9.92 31.86 13.40
C ILE A 353 11.05 30.84 13.55
N ARG A 354 11.10 29.86 12.65
CA ARG A 354 12.21 28.91 12.56
C ARG A 354 13.42 29.67 12.03
N ALA A 355 14.56 29.59 12.73
CA ALA A 355 15.81 30.18 12.24
C ALA A 355 16.21 29.50 10.91
N VAL A 356 16.69 30.29 9.95
CA VAL A 356 16.92 29.88 8.55
C VAL A 356 18.15 28.97 8.37
N ASN A 357 18.85 28.58 9.44
CA ASN A 357 20.24 28.13 9.34
C ASN A 357 20.51 26.61 9.33
N ASP A 358 19.55 25.74 9.01
CA ASP A 358 19.76 24.27 9.06
C ASP A 358 19.37 23.51 7.77
N MET A 359 19.17 24.18 6.62
CA MET A 359 18.80 23.51 5.37
C MET A 359 19.37 24.19 4.12
N LEU A 360 20.68 24.06 3.89
CA LEU A 360 21.27 24.00 2.55
C LEU A 360 22.49 23.06 2.63
N PRO A 361 22.56 21.96 1.86
CA PRO A 361 23.86 21.41 1.48
C PRO A 361 24.54 22.45 0.58
N ASP A 362 25.81 22.71 0.82
CA ASP A 362 26.64 23.54 -0.04
C ASP A 362 26.54 23.02 -1.50
N GLU A 363 25.95 23.83 -2.39
CA GLU A 363 26.26 23.73 -3.81
C GLU A 363 27.70 24.23 -3.95
N GLU A 364 28.68 23.32 -3.85
CA GLU A 364 30.04 23.62 -4.29
C GLU A 364 30.03 23.77 -5.82
N ASP A 365 30.16 25.02 -6.22
CA ASP A 365 30.62 25.56 -7.51
C ASP A 365 31.30 24.55 -8.46
N GLU A 366 30.60 24.15 -9.52
CA GLU A 366 31.22 23.74 -10.78
C GLU A 366 31.47 25.00 -11.64
N GLU A 367 32.59 25.69 -11.42
CA GLU A 367 33.25 26.52 -12.43
C GLU A 367 34.77 26.25 -12.41
N ALA A 368 35.23 25.39 -13.33
CA ALA A 368 36.50 25.51 -14.08
C ALA A 368 36.68 24.37 -15.09
#